data_AF-E3LG88-F1
#
_entry.id   AF-E3LG88-F1
#
_cell.length_a   1.000
_cell.length_b   1.000
_cell.length_c   1.000
_cell.angle_alpha   90.00
_cell.angle_beta   90.00
_cell.angle_gamma   90.00
#
_symmetry.space_group_name_H-M   'P 1'
#
loop_
_entity.id
_entity.type
_entity.pdbx_description
1 polymer ?
#
loop_
_entity_poly.entity_id
_entity_poly.type
_entity_poly.pdbx_seq_one_letter_code
_entity_poly.pdbx_strand_id
1 'polypeptide(L)'
;MSSTSSICSSNDADFIVDTRIPSSIRRDIDRFSVFINRLRATLDLNSSVVDGESMCVNVHASLEMVSESMRDLFKYPQFKTNPIILLSLQLVQAVKDLKFDTCSVDTTPVLNIIDQLESAVLNIIL
;
A
#
# COMPACT_ATOMS: atom_id res chain seq x y z
N MET A 1 -14.43 58.68 -19.75
CA MET A 1 -13.89 59.10 -18.43
C MET A 1 -14.81 58.48 -17.39
N SER A 2 -14.42 57.57 -16.51
CA SER A 2 -13.14 57.47 -15.80
C SER A 2 -12.72 56.01 -15.55
N SER A 3 -11.41 55.81 -15.50
CA SER A 3 -10.71 54.59 -15.13
C SER A 3 -10.94 54.21 -13.67
N THR A 4 -11.06 52.91 -13.38
CA THR A 4 -10.60 52.34 -12.12
C THR A 4 -9.83 51.05 -12.42
N SER A 5 -8.51 51.17 -12.35
CA SER A 5 -7.57 50.07 -12.16
C SER A 5 -7.69 49.54 -10.74
N SER A 6 -7.69 48.22 -10.55
CA SER A 6 -7.16 47.64 -9.32
C SER A 6 -6.16 46.55 -9.70
N ILE A 7 -4.92 46.79 -9.25
CA ILE A 7 -3.73 45.98 -9.44
C ILE A 7 -3.64 45.02 -8.24
N CYS A 8 -3.32 43.78 -8.56
CA CYS A 8 -2.69 42.72 -7.77
C CYS A 8 -3.25 42.38 -6.38
N SER A 9 -3.72 41.14 -6.28
CA SER A 9 -3.00 40.21 -5.40
C SER A 9 -2.70 38.96 -6.22
N SER A 10 -1.57 38.99 -6.92
CA SER A 10 -0.90 37.75 -7.31
C SER A 10 -0.48 37.10 -6.00
N ASN A 11 -1.31 36.20 -5.48
CA ASN A 11 -0.80 35.15 -4.65
C ASN A 11 -0.03 34.20 -5.59
N ASP A 12 1.12 34.68 -6.06
CA ASP A 12 2.24 33.80 -6.37
C ASP A 12 2.74 33.30 -5.02
N ALA A 13 1.93 32.41 -4.42
CA ALA A 13 2.48 31.45 -3.51
C ALA A 13 3.41 30.62 -4.40
N ASP A 14 4.67 31.02 -4.43
CA ASP A 14 5.78 30.13 -4.69
C ASP A 14 5.59 28.95 -3.74
N PHE A 15 4.80 27.97 -4.19
CA PHE A 15 4.84 26.63 -3.69
C PHE A 15 6.18 26.11 -4.19
N ILE A 16 7.23 26.54 -3.49
CA ILE A 16 8.47 25.78 -3.39
C ILE A 16 7.96 24.44 -2.86
N VAL A 17 7.65 23.52 -3.79
CA VAL A 17 7.45 22.13 -3.49
C VAL A 17 8.74 21.76 -2.79
N ASP A 18 8.74 21.73 -1.47
CA ASP A 18 9.80 21.06 -0.74
C ASP A 18 9.73 19.63 -1.27
N THR A 19 10.68 19.29 -2.15
CA THR A 19 10.76 18.00 -2.85
C THR A 19 11.00 16.85 -1.89
N ARG A 20 11.09 17.15 -0.59
CA ARG A 20 11.12 16.19 0.51
C ARG A 20 9.73 15.67 0.78
N ILE A 21 9.58 14.35 0.64
CA ILE A 21 8.43 13.60 1.12
C ILE A 21 8.19 13.97 2.60
N PRO A 22 6.99 14.45 2.95
CA PRO A 22 6.64 14.77 4.33
C PRO A 22 6.89 13.59 5.28
N SER A 23 7.34 13.89 6.51
CA SER A 23 7.66 12.86 7.51
C SER A 23 6.48 11.94 7.83
N SER A 24 5.25 12.45 7.76
CA SER A 24 4.04 11.64 7.92
C SER A 24 3.89 10.60 6.80
N ILE A 25 4.15 10.98 5.55
CA ILE A 25 4.11 10.07 4.41
C ILE A 25 5.18 9.01 4.56
N ARG A 26 6.41 9.40 4.93
CA ARG A 26 7.50 8.45 5.15
C ARG A 26 7.14 7.41 6.22
N ARG A 27 6.61 7.85 7.36
CA ARG A 27 6.17 6.96 8.43
C ARG A 27 5.08 5.99 7.98
N ASP A 28 4.12 6.46 7.19
CA ASP A 28 3.02 5.62 6.72
C ASP A 28 3.52 4.60 5.65
N ILE A 29 4.53 4.96 4.84
CA ILE A 29 5.24 4.02 3.96
C ILE A 29 6.03 2.98 4.76
N ASP A 30 6.80 3.41 5.77
CA ASP A 30 7.56 2.48 6.61
C ASP A 30 6.62 1.47 7.29
N ARG A 31 5.46 1.94 7.77
CA ARG A 31 4.42 1.10 8.35
C ARG A 31 3.87 0.09 7.34
N PHE A 32 3.58 0.54 6.12
CA PHE A 32 3.18 -0.34 5.02
C PHE A 32 4.26 -1.40 4.72
N SER A 33 5.52 -1.00 4.59
CA SER A 33 6.64 -1.92 4.33
C SER A 33 6.79 -2.99 5.40
N VAL A 34 6.63 -2.65 6.68
CA VAL A 34 6.64 -3.64 7.77
C VAL A 34 5.49 -4.64 7.62
N PHE A 35 4.27 -4.16 7.34
CA PHE A 35 3.10 -5.02 7.25
C PHE A 35 3.09 -5.91 6.02
N ILE A 36 3.53 -5.40 4.86
CA ILE A 36 3.58 -6.21 3.64
C ILE A 36 4.67 -7.28 3.70
N ASN A 37 5.80 -7.00 4.35
CA ASN A 37 6.83 -8.00 4.63
C ASN A 37 6.36 -9.06 5.64
N ARG A 38 5.55 -8.67 6.64
CA ARG A 38 4.93 -9.62 7.54
C ARG A 38 3.95 -10.55 6.80
N LEU A 39 3.13 -10.01 5.91
CA LEU A 39 2.23 -10.82 5.08
C LEU A 39 3.03 -11.79 4.19
N ARG A 40 4.10 -11.32 3.56
CA ARG A 40 5.03 -12.15 2.77
C ARG A 40 5.59 -13.31 3.61
N ALA A 41 6.05 -13.04 4.83
CA ALA A 41 6.57 -14.06 5.73
C ALA A 41 5.50 -15.10 6.15
N THR A 42 4.25 -14.69 6.36
CA THR A 42 3.16 -15.63 6.67
C THR A 42 2.76 -16.53 5.49
N LEU A 43 3.10 -16.12 4.27
CA LEU A 43 2.85 -16.88 3.03
C LEU A 43 4.03 -17.79 2.64
N ASP A 44 5.19 -17.64 3.29
CA ASP A 44 6.36 -18.49 3.08
C ASP A 44 6.20 -19.81 3.86
N LEU A 45 5.72 -20.82 3.14
CA LEU A 45 5.38 -22.17 3.63
C LEU A 45 6.57 -22.98 4.15
N ASN A 46 7.80 -22.48 4.03
CA ASN A 46 8.98 -23.12 4.61
C ASN A 46 9.07 -22.92 6.14
N SER A 47 8.23 -22.04 6.70
CA SER A 47 8.21 -21.66 8.11
C SER A 47 7.26 -22.55 8.94
N SER A 48 7.65 -23.81 9.15
CA SER A 48 7.10 -24.76 10.14
C SER A 48 5.64 -25.22 9.95
N VAL A 49 5.36 -26.43 10.43
CA VAL A 49 4.07 -27.13 10.38
C VAL A 49 3.03 -26.35 11.19
N VAL A 50 2.35 -25.41 10.55
CA VAL A 50 1.19 -24.70 11.10
C VAL A 50 -0.05 -25.36 10.51
N ASP A 51 -0.93 -25.86 11.36
CA ASP A 51 -2.27 -26.32 10.96
C ASP A 51 -2.93 -25.28 10.03
N GLY A 52 -3.59 -25.71 8.96
CA GLY A 52 -4.10 -24.84 7.89
C GLY A 52 -5.03 -23.74 8.42
N GLU A 53 -5.76 -24.01 9.49
CA GLU A 53 -6.60 -23.02 10.19
C GLU A 53 -5.77 -21.90 10.83
N SER A 54 -4.66 -22.22 11.48
CA SER A 54 -3.78 -21.21 12.08
C SER A 54 -3.04 -20.40 11.00
N MET A 55 -2.74 -20.99 9.84
CA MET A 55 -2.21 -20.26 8.70
C MET A 55 -3.23 -19.26 8.14
N CYS A 56 -4.46 -19.70 7.90
CA CYS A 56 -5.56 -18.85 7.41
C CYS A 56 -5.72 -17.60 8.30
N VAL A 57 -5.82 -17.80 9.62
CA VAL A 57 -5.95 -16.71 10.60
C VAL A 57 -4.76 -15.74 10.53
N ASN A 58 -3.53 -16.26 10.48
CA ASN A 58 -2.32 -15.43 10.43
C ASN A 58 -2.20 -14.61 9.14
N VAL A 59 -2.55 -15.20 8.00
CA VAL A 59 -2.55 -14.52 6.70
C VAL A 59 -3.62 -13.43 6.68
N HIS A 60 -4.84 -13.73 7.13
CA HIS A 60 -5.91 -12.73 7.17
C HIS A 60 -5.62 -11.57 8.15
N ALA A 61 -5.06 -11.86 9.33
CA ALA A 61 -4.63 -10.82 10.27
C ALA A 61 -3.52 -9.94 9.67
N SER A 62 -2.57 -10.55 8.93
CA SER A 62 -1.50 -9.80 8.26
C SER A 62 -2.04 -8.95 7.10
N LEU A 63 -2.99 -9.47 6.32
CA LEU A 63 -3.67 -8.72 5.27
C LEU A 63 -4.47 -7.54 5.83
N GLU A 64 -5.10 -7.68 6.99
CA GLU A 64 -5.84 -6.59 7.63
C GLU A 64 -4.91 -5.42 7.97
N MET A 65 -3.72 -5.70 8.53
CA MET A 65 -2.70 -4.69 8.78
C MET A 65 -2.24 -3.99 7.49
N VAL A 66 -1.99 -4.76 6.41
CA VAL A 66 -1.66 -4.17 5.10
C VAL A 66 -2.78 -3.27 4.61
N SER A 67 -4.02 -3.74 4.69
CA SER A 67 -5.21 -2.97 4.28
C SER A 67 -5.37 -1.68 5.10
N GLU A 68 -5.05 -1.70 6.39
CA GLU A 68 -5.01 -0.51 7.24
C GLU A 68 -3.95 0.49 6.77
N SER A 69 -2.71 0.03 6.55
CA SER A 69 -1.66 0.92 6.05
C SER A 69 -1.95 1.48 4.65
N MET A 70 -2.62 0.72 3.77
CA MET A 70 -3.08 1.23 2.48
C MET A 70 -4.13 2.34 2.63
N ARG A 71 -5.06 2.22 3.60
CA ARG A 71 -6.01 3.30 3.91
C ARG A 71 -5.29 4.55 4.39
N ASP A 72 -4.22 4.41 5.17
CA ASP A 72 -3.38 5.53 5.60
C ASP A 72 -2.69 6.19 4.39
N LEU A 73 -2.09 5.40 3.49
CA LEU A 73 -1.47 5.90 2.26
C LEU A 73 -2.48 6.60 1.33
N PHE A 74 -3.70 6.09 1.21
CA PHE A 74 -4.76 6.72 0.42
C PHE A 74 -5.30 8.02 1.00
N LYS A 75 -4.83 8.49 2.16
CA LYS A 75 -5.07 9.87 2.60
C LYS A 75 -4.33 10.87 1.71
N TYR A 76 -3.23 10.46 1.07
CA TYR A 76 -2.42 11.32 0.22
C TYR A 76 -2.76 11.11 -1.28
N PRO A 77 -2.98 12.19 -2.06
CA PRO A 77 -3.37 12.07 -3.47
C PRO A 77 -2.41 11.27 -4.34
N GLN A 78 -1.09 11.34 -4.09
CA GLN A 78 -0.09 10.66 -4.93
C GLN A 78 -0.18 9.13 -4.90
N PHE A 79 -0.80 8.53 -3.88
CA PHE A 79 -1.02 7.07 -3.84
C PHE A 79 -2.34 6.64 -4.46
N LYS A 80 -3.24 7.57 -4.83
CA LYS A 80 -4.53 7.27 -5.47
C LYS A 80 -4.40 7.04 -6.97
N THR A 81 -3.41 6.25 -7.37
CA THR A 81 -3.20 5.90 -8.78
C THR A 81 -3.92 4.61 -9.11
N ASN A 82 -4.35 4.45 -10.37
CA ASN A 82 -5.00 3.23 -10.82
C ASN A 82 -4.17 1.96 -10.50
N PRO A 83 -2.84 1.92 -10.75
CA PRO A 83 -2.03 0.75 -10.42
C PRO A 83 -2.08 0.38 -8.94
N ILE A 84 -1.91 1.36 -8.04
CA ILE A 84 -1.86 1.10 -6.59
C ILE A 84 -3.24 0.64 -6.09
N ILE A 85 -4.32 1.29 -6.54
CA ILE A 85 -5.69 0.93 -6.17
C ILE A 85 -6.01 -0.49 -6.64
N LEU A 86 -5.72 -0.81 -7.91
CA LEU A 86 -5.99 -2.12 -8.48
C LEU A 86 -5.19 -3.22 -7.79
N LEU A 87 -3.89 -3.02 -7.59
CA LEU A 87 -3.03 -3.98 -6.89
C LEU A 87 -3.48 -4.22 -5.45
N SER A 88 -3.93 -3.18 -4.75
CA SER A 88 -4.48 -3.31 -3.39
C SER A 88 -5.73 -4.18 -3.35
N LEU A 89 -6.65 -4.00 -4.32
CA LEU A 89 -7.86 -4.80 -4.43
C LEU A 89 -7.55 -6.24 -4.84
N GLN A 90 -6.63 -6.42 -5.79
CA GLN A 90 -6.16 -7.73 -6.24
C GLN A 90 -5.51 -8.52 -5.10
N LEU A 91 -4.73 -7.85 -4.23
CA LEU A 91 -4.12 -8.50 -3.07
C LEU A 91 -5.18 -9.08 -2.13
N VAL A 92 -6.21 -8.29 -1.80
CA VAL A 92 -7.32 -8.73 -0.94
C VAL A 92 -8.05 -9.91 -1.57
N GLN A 93 -8.29 -9.86 -2.88
CA GLN A 93 -8.99 -10.93 -3.59
C GLN A 93 -8.14 -12.21 -3.64
N ALA A 94 -6.87 -12.10 -4.03
CA ALA A 94 -5.96 -13.23 -4.16
C ALA A 94 -5.76 -13.97 -2.83
N VAL A 95 -5.69 -13.25 -1.70
CA VAL A 95 -5.64 -13.87 -0.37
C VAL A 95 -6.93 -14.63 -0.04
N LYS A 96 -8.11 -14.07 -0.37
CA LYS A 96 -9.40 -14.74 -0.15
C LYS A 96 -9.57 -16.00 -1.00
N ASP A 97 -8.92 -16.06 -2.15
CA ASP A 97 -9.00 -17.20 -3.07
C ASP A 97 -8.05 -18.35 -2.69
N LEU A 98 -7.16 -18.14 -1.71
CA LEU A 98 -6.28 -19.18 -1.18
C LEU A 98 -7.07 -20.35 -0.59
N LYS A 99 -6.60 -21.57 -0.86
CA LYS A 99 -7.22 -22.83 -0.44
C LYS A 99 -6.48 -23.43 0.75
N PHE A 100 -6.70 -22.87 1.94
CA PHE A 100 -6.05 -23.27 3.19
C PHE A 100 -6.42 -24.68 3.69
N ASP A 101 -7.49 -25.27 3.14
CA ASP A 101 -7.97 -26.63 3.40
C ASP A 101 -7.21 -27.72 2.64
N THR A 102 -6.30 -27.34 1.74
CA THR A 102 -5.53 -28.27 0.90
C THR A 102 -4.12 -28.51 1.45
N CYS A 103 -3.53 -29.67 1.12
CA CYS A 103 -2.17 -30.03 1.56
C CYS A 103 -1.06 -29.12 1.01
N SER A 104 -1.36 -28.26 0.03
CA SER A 104 -0.41 -27.32 -0.57
C SER A 104 -1.15 -26.06 -1.03
N VAL A 105 -0.85 -24.93 -0.40
CA VAL A 105 -1.41 -23.63 -0.79
C VAL A 105 -0.50 -22.99 -1.84
N ASP A 106 -1.00 -22.71 -3.05
CA ASP A 106 -0.23 -21.93 -4.03
C ASP A 106 -0.28 -20.44 -3.67
N THR A 107 0.79 -19.94 -3.05
CA THR A 107 0.92 -18.53 -2.65
C THR A 107 1.58 -17.67 -3.73
N THR A 108 2.04 -18.26 -4.83
CA THR A 108 2.77 -17.57 -5.91
C THR A 108 2.01 -16.35 -6.47
N PRO A 109 0.69 -16.44 -6.76
CA PRO A 109 -0.05 -15.29 -7.27
C PRO A 109 -0.09 -14.13 -6.29
N VAL A 110 -0.20 -14.44 -4.98
CA VAL A 110 -0.24 -13.44 -3.91
C VAL A 110 1.12 -12.75 -3.77
N LEU A 111 2.21 -13.52 -3.77
CA LEU A 111 3.57 -13.00 -3.69
C LEU A 111 3.90 -12.05 -4.86
N ASN A 112 3.48 -12.41 -6.09
CA ASN A 112 3.67 -11.55 -7.25
C ASN A 112 2.93 -10.20 -7.13
N ILE A 113 1.74 -10.19 -6.51
CA ILE A 113 0.99 -8.96 -6.27
C ILE A 113 1.65 -8.13 -5.17
N ILE A 114 2.15 -8.77 -4.10
CA ILE A 114 2.92 -8.13 -3.03
C ILE A 114 4.12 -7.37 -3.62
N ASP A 115 4.91 -8.03 -4.47
CA ASP A 115 6.10 -7.42 -5.10
C ASP A 115 5.74 -6.22 -5.97
N GLN A 116 4.67 -6.34 -6.77
CA GLN A 116 4.19 -5.26 -7.63
C GLN A 116 3.65 -4.08 -6.81
N LEU A 117 2.89 -4.34 -5.75
CA LEU A 117 2.31 -3.32 -4.89
C LEU A 117 3.40 -2.59 -4.10
N GLU A 118 4.35 -3.32 -3.52
CA GLU A 118 5.50 -2.74 -2.81
C GLU A 118 6.31 -1.83 -3.75
N SER A 119 6.65 -2.32 -4.94
CA SER A 119 7.34 -1.52 -5.96
C SER A 119 6.54 -0.28 -6.36
N ALA A 120 5.23 -0.42 -6.61
CA ALA A 120 4.40 0.72 -7.00
C ALA A 120 4.33 1.81 -5.91
N VAL A 121 4.25 1.43 -4.63
CA VAL A 121 4.27 2.37 -3.50
C VAL A 121 5.63 3.04 -3.37
N LEU A 122 6.73 2.28 -3.47
CA LEU A 122 8.09 2.81 -3.36
C LEU A 122 8.51 3.66 -4.58
N ASN A 123 7.92 3.46 -5.75
CA ASN A 123 8.21 4.31 -6.91
C ASN A 123 7.59 5.71 -6.80
N ILE A 124 6.61 5.93 -5.91
CA ILE A 124 6.04 7.27 -5.67
C ILE A 124 7.02 8.19 -4.93
N ILE A 125 8.02 7.61 -4.24
CA ILE A 125 9.03 8.36 -3.48
C ILE A 125 10.36 8.56 -4.21
N LEU A 126 10.53 7.94 -5.38
CA LEU A 126 11.71 8.07 -6.24
C LEU A 126 11.51 9.19 -7.27
#